data_AF-A0A960FIL9-F1
#
_entry.id   AF-A0A960FIL9-F1
#
_cell.length_a   1.000
_cell.length_b   1.000
_cell.length_c   1.000
_cell.angle_alpha   90.00
_cell.angle_beta   90.00
_cell.angle_gamma   90.00
#
_symmetry.space_group_name_H-M   'P 1'
#
loop_
_entity.id
_entity.type
_entity.pdbx_description
1 polymer ?
#
loop_
_entity_poly.entity_id
_entity_poly.type
_entity_poly.pdbx_seq_one_letter_code
_entity_poly.pdbx_strand_id
1 'polypeptide(L)'
;MGVHRPTAAPPPPLSVERWGRGRSAGYGDADSLPSTPAGVPQDATCRRPRRGGRGPGSLGLRRRRAVGLQRRRGGELPPDVHGPGRRRPPGRVPVRLRLVRGADPVRPVPARRRAALRGPRRRAARRLPRPLHRLRDPRRRRLGGHHAPAAHHHHDGGTHHHRPRRHRHDGGAVTATTATTTPPAKKPRWTNQWLELYDEVIQTGLCTGCAGCVISCPHDVIGYDHQAGGYKPFHLEDELGPGDCVHGQKGCTTCTRACPRFRTWEADADEHLFARTREPDEMSGIYQDVLLTRASDDYVHRMGQDGGLVSALLIWALDHGYIDAALTSFVEGDGTSWKAVPGVASTKDEVLASAGSRYTYSANTLALDDALDRGFSKLALVGMSCQSSVPPVMWHRKVGKISKPIIFNIGLLCSKTFDDAIFPELFEAKYGLKKEEMVKMNIKGVFQIWMRNGDYHEVPLKECHAWTREGCKCCPDFSAEHADISTGGIGENNDWTLTIVRTDLGREIISRMIADGSILARPGDEDPGAIDLMRRLSIVSRRRWPGTAEASVKVGVPPPKKKKKA
;
A
#
# COMPACT_ATOMS: atom_id res chain seq x y z
N MET A 1 -20.30 14.96 29.43
CA MET A 1 -21.16 15.53 28.36
C MET A 1 -20.42 15.29 27.06
N GLY A 2 -20.77 14.22 26.34
CA GLY A 2 -20.10 13.82 25.10
C GLY A 2 -20.79 14.48 23.92
N VAL A 3 -20.02 15.20 23.10
CA VAL A 3 -20.52 15.80 21.86
C VAL A 3 -20.50 14.72 20.80
N HIS A 4 -21.67 14.12 20.53
CA HIS A 4 -21.88 13.32 19.32
C HIS A 4 -21.69 14.23 18.10
N ARG A 5 -20.66 13.97 17.29
CA ARG A 5 -20.61 14.47 15.91
C ARG A 5 -21.55 13.59 15.07
N PRO A 6 -22.51 14.17 14.34
CA PRO A 6 -23.30 13.41 13.39
C PRO A 6 -22.43 13.04 12.19
N THR A 7 -22.31 11.75 11.92
CA THR A 7 -21.80 11.23 10.65
C THR A 7 -22.85 11.53 9.58
N ALA A 8 -22.52 12.44 8.65
CA ALA A 8 -23.34 12.65 7.47
C ALA A 8 -23.27 11.39 6.59
N ALA A 9 -24.42 10.83 6.24
CA ALA A 9 -24.49 9.77 5.24
C ALA A 9 -23.96 10.29 3.90
N PRO A 10 -23.19 9.49 3.15
CA PRO A 10 -22.71 9.89 1.83
C PRO A 10 -23.91 10.22 0.91
N PRO A 11 -23.79 11.22 0.02
CA PRO A 11 -24.85 11.54 -0.92
C PRO A 11 -25.16 10.32 -1.80
N PRO A 12 -26.43 10.09 -2.18
CA PRO A 12 -26.78 8.98 -3.05
C PRO A 12 -26.06 9.12 -4.39
N PRO A 13 -25.49 8.03 -4.94
CA PRO A 13 -24.82 8.09 -6.23
C PRO A 13 -25.84 8.44 -7.33
N LEU A 14 -25.48 9.39 -8.18
CA LEU A 14 -26.22 9.71 -9.41
C LEU A 14 -26.21 8.47 -10.34
N SER A 15 -27.36 8.18 -10.95
CA SER A 15 -27.62 6.96 -11.73
C SER A 15 -26.56 6.69 -12.81
N VAL A 16 -26.07 5.46 -12.85
CA VAL A 16 -24.97 5.01 -13.73
C VAL A 16 -25.33 5.05 -15.23
N GLU A 17 -26.60 5.16 -15.58
CA GLU A 17 -27.06 5.18 -16.98
C GLU A 17 -26.54 6.36 -17.82
N ARG A 18 -25.97 7.40 -17.17
CA ARG A 18 -25.39 8.56 -17.86
C ARG A 18 -23.88 8.46 -18.15
N TRP A 19 -23.17 7.48 -17.61
CA TRP A 19 -21.75 7.30 -17.92
C TRP A 19 -21.63 6.56 -19.26
N GLY A 20 -21.52 7.33 -20.33
CA GLY A 20 -21.32 6.79 -21.67
C GLY A 20 -20.11 5.87 -21.73
N ARG A 21 -20.20 4.80 -22.55
CA ARG A 21 -19.08 3.92 -22.90
C ARG A 21 -17.93 4.76 -23.46
N GLY A 22 -16.96 5.11 -22.61
CA GLY A 22 -15.71 5.73 -23.06
C GLY A 22 -15.03 4.78 -24.05
N ARG A 23 -14.78 5.26 -25.27
CA ARG A 23 -14.04 4.49 -26.27
C ARG A 23 -12.61 4.29 -25.78
N SER A 24 -12.17 3.04 -25.70
CA SER A 24 -10.79 2.67 -25.43
C SER A 24 -9.87 3.24 -26.52
N ALA A 25 -9.11 4.29 -26.19
CA ALA A 25 -8.00 4.71 -27.02
C ALA A 25 -6.88 3.67 -26.89
N GLY A 26 -6.41 3.13 -28.01
CA GLY A 26 -5.30 2.17 -28.06
C GLY A 26 -4.07 2.70 -27.32
N TYR A 27 -3.43 1.84 -26.53
CA TYR A 27 -2.24 2.15 -25.74
C TYR A 27 -1.07 2.59 -26.65
N GLY A 28 -0.87 3.91 -26.78
CA GLY A 28 0.31 4.49 -27.42
C GLY A 28 1.59 4.31 -26.58
N ASP A 29 2.73 4.28 -27.28
CA ASP A 29 4.06 3.92 -26.78
C ASP A 29 4.45 4.48 -25.40
N ALA A 30 4.68 3.57 -24.45
CA ALA A 30 5.14 3.84 -23.08
C ALA A 30 6.66 4.19 -22.99
N ASP A 31 7.39 4.24 -24.11
CA ASP A 31 8.86 4.41 -24.16
C ASP A 31 9.31 5.88 -24.38
N SER A 32 8.61 6.86 -23.79
CA SER A 32 8.94 8.29 -23.95
C SER A 32 9.39 8.94 -22.64
N LEU A 33 10.66 8.76 -22.26
CA LEU A 33 11.37 9.66 -21.35
C LEU A 33 12.76 9.97 -21.93
N PRO A 34 13.19 11.24 -22.01
CA PRO A 34 14.57 11.58 -22.32
C PRO A 34 15.45 11.38 -21.08
N SER A 35 16.58 10.71 -21.28
CA SER A 35 17.70 10.63 -20.35
C SER A 35 18.65 11.80 -20.61
N THR A 36 18.72 12.77 -19.69
CA THR A 36 19.83 13.75 -19.67
C THR A 36 20.05 14.21 -18.22
N PRO A 37 21.30 14.27 -17.72
CA PRO A 37 21.60 14.66 -16.35
C PRO A 37 21.58 16.18 -16.21
N ALA A 38 20.84 16.70 -15.23
CA ALA A 38 20.89 18.11 -14.87
C ALA A 38 22.15 18.36 -14.01
N GLY A 39 23.15 19.01 -14.59
CA GLY A 39 24.24 19.64 -13.86
C GLY A 39 23.76 20.93 -13.21
N VAL A 40 24.08 21.10 -11.93
CA VAL A 40 23.91 22.34 -11.16
C VAL A 40 25.03 23.31 -11.54
N PRO A 41 24.74 24.61 -11.66
CA PRO A 41 25.70 25.63 -11.22
C PRO A 41 25.11 26.51 -10.10
N GLN A 42 25.93 26.70 -9.08
CA GLN A 42 25.75 27.63 -7.98
C GLN A 42 26.04 29.09 -8.41
N ASP A 43 25.47 30.01 -7.63
CA ASP A 43 25.75 31.45 -7.50
C ASP A 43 25.42 32.44 -8.62
N ALA A 44 24.43 33.32 -8.36
CA ALA A 44 24.54 34.76 -8.60
C ALA A 44 23.41 35.56 -7.87
N THR A 45 23.83 36.24 -6.80
CA THR A 45 23.30 37.49 -6.20
C THR A 45 22.04 38.14 -6.81
N CYS A 46 20.98 38.27 -6.00
CA CYS A 46 19.79 39.05 -6.30
C CYS A 46 19.99 40.53 -5.88
N ARG A 47 20.04 41.46 -6.84
CA ARG A 47 19.86 42.91 -6.62
C ARG A 47 18.42 43.32 -6.95
N ARG A 48 17.72 43.90 -5.97
CA ARG A 48 16.44 44.63 -6.15
C ARG A 48 16.64 45.89 -7.01
N PRO A 49 15.57 46.38 -7.65
CA PRO A 49 15.28 47.80 -7.57
C PRO A 49 13.85 48.12 -7.11
N ARG A 50 13.75 49.30 -6.50
CA ARG A 50 12.57 49.94 -5.90
C ARG A 50 11.84 50.84 -6.92
N ARG A 51 10.50 50.89 -6.75
CA ARG A 51 9.56 52.04 -6.75
C ARG A 51 9.31 52.89 -8.01
N GLY A 52 8.00 53.10 -8.21
CA GLY A 52 7.32 54.25 -8.85
C GLY A 52 6.06 53.74 -9.57
N GLY A 53 4.81 54.08 -9.27
CA GLY A 53 4.20 55.21 -8.58
C GLY A 53 3.33 55.98 -9.58
N ARG A 54 1.99 55.79 -9.52
CA ARG A 54 0.88 56.73 -9.88
C ARG A 54 -0.40 55.94 -10.27
N GLY A 55 -1.52 56.22 -9.60
CA GLY A 55 -2.88 56.10 -10.17
C GLY A 55 -3.42 57.51 -10.46
N PRO A 56 -4.76 57.73 -10.52
CA PRO A 56 -5.85 56.90 -11.03
C PRO A 56 -6.68 57.64 -12.12
N GLY A 57 -7.58 56.95 -12.82
CA GLY A 57 -8.49 57.58 -13.79
C GLY A 57 -9.85 56.90 -13.81
N SER A 58 -10.85 57.60 -13.25
CA SER A 58 -12.28 57.30 -13.26
C SER A 58 -12.97 57.73 -14.56
N LEU A 59 -13.99 56.99 -15.02
CA LEU A 59 -15.16 57.40 -15.86
C LEU A 59 -15.80 56.10 -16.38
N GLY A 60 -17.10 55.85 -16.43
CA GLY A 60 -18.31 56.60 -16.13
C GLY A 60 -19.51 55.69 -16.50
N LEU A 61 -20.63 55.86 -15.80
CA LEU A 61 -21.90 55.16 -16.04
C LEU A 61 -22.41 55.34 -17.47
N ARG A 62 -23.10 54.31 -18.03
CA ARG A 62 -24.43 54.48 -18.68
C ARG A 62 -25.33 53.26 -18.51
N ARG A 63 -26.52 53.50 -17.96
CA ARG A 63 -27.72 52.65 -18.00
C ARG A 63 -28.44 52.77 -19.35
N ARG A 64 -29.15 51.71 -19.76
CA ARG A 64 -30.45 51.60 -20.49
C ARG A 64 -30.55 50.17 -21.04
N ARG A 65 -31.69 49.48 -21.20
CA ARG A 65 -33.08 49.52 -20.73
C ARG A 65 -33.64 48.13 -21.06
N ALA A 66 -34.67 47.68 -20.32
CA ALA A 66 -35.38 46.42 -20.53
C ALA A 66 -36.22 46.39 -21.82
N VAL A 67 -36.57 45.17 -22.28
CA VAL A 67 -37.83 44.61 -22.85
C VAL A 67 -37.42 43.27 -23.52
N GLY A 68 -38.11 42.12 -23.49
CA GLY A 68 -39.48 41.79 -23.10
C GLY A 68 -39.67 40.27 -22.97
N LEU A 69 -40.80 39.92 -22.34
CA LEU A 69 -41.37 38.57 -22.23
C LEU A 69 -41.67 37.95 -23.60
N GLN A 70 -41.54 36.62 -23.71
CA GLN A 70 -42.53 35.80 -24.41
C GLN A 70 -42.56 34.35 -23.88
N ARG A 71 -43.76 33.94 -23.44
CA ARG A 71 -44.18 32.56 -23.13
C ARG A 71 -44.73 31.88 -24.39
N ARG A 72 -44.46 30.59 -24.60
CA ARG A 72 -45.33 29.55 -25.22
C ARG A 72 -44.88 28.19 -24.62
N ARG A 73 -45.70 27.41 -23.88
CA ARG A 73 -46.67 26.35 -24.32
C ARG A 73 -46.10 25.52 -25.48
N GLY A 74 -45.96 24.20 -25.50
CA GLY A 74 -46.63 23.08 -24.82
C GLY A 74 -46.92 22.01 -25.91
N GLY A 75 -46.75 20.71 -25.61
CA GLY A 75 -47.02 19.56 -26.52
C GLY A 75 -45.77 19.06 -27.27
N GLU A 76 -45.54 17.78 -27.56
CA GLU A 76 -46.28 16.52 -27.42
C GLU A 76 -45.26 15.37 -27.61
N LEU A 77 -45.51 14.21 -26.99
CA LEU A 77 -44.82 12.94 -27.22
C LEU A 77 -45.33 12.26 -28.51
N PRO A 78 -44.49 11.48 -29.22
CA PRO A 78 -44.96 10.43 -30.12
C PRO A 78 -44.75 9.00 -29.55
N PRO A 79 -45.47 8.00 -30.09
CA PRO A 79 -45.95 6.82 -29.35
C PRO A 79 -45.13 5.53 -29.54
N ASP A 80 -45.50 4.56 -28.71
CA ASP A 80 -45.13 3.15 -28.71
C ASP A 80 -45.18 2.46 -30.09
N VAL A 81 -44.20 1.58 -30.34
CA VAL A 81 -44.28 0.53 -31.37
C VAL A 81 -44.01 -0.82 -30.71
N HIS A 82 -44.97 -1.72 -30.83
CA HIS A 82 -44.92 -3.13 -30.41
C HIS A 82 -43.88 -3.96 -31.19
N GLY A 83 -43.31 -4.99 -30.52
CA GLY A 83 -42.24 -5.89 -31.00
C GLY A 83 -42.63 -6.85 -32.14
N PRO A 84 -41.79 -7.87 -32.48
CA PRO A 84 -41.55 -8.99 -31.55
C PRO A 84 -40.14 -9.64 -31.66
N GLY A 85 -39.81 -10.54 -30.71
CA GLY A 85 -38.79 -11.58 -30.95
C GLY A 85 -37.88 -11.94 -29.77
N ARG A 86 -38.41 -12.65 -28.77
CA ARG A 86 -37.58 -13.34 -27.76
C ARG A 86 -36.82 -14.50 -28.44
N ARG A 87 -35.49 -14.37 -28.57
CA ARG A 87 -34.60 -15.52 -28.81
C ARG A 87 -34.04 -16.00 -27.46
N ARG A 88 -34.24 -17.29 -27.16
CA ARG A 88 -33.64 -18.00 -26.02
C ARG A 88 -32.11 -18.00 -26.14
N PRO A 89 -31.33 -17.85 -25.06
CA PRO A 89 -29.90 -18.12 -25.10
C PRO A 89 -29.64 -19.64 -25.13
N PRO A 90 -28.61 -20.11 -25.87
CA PRO A 90 -28.21 -21.51 -25.83
C PRO A 90 -27.53 -21.86 -24.49
N GLY A 91 -27.63 -23.14 -24.14
CA GLY A 91 -27.31 -23.68 -22.83
C GLY A 91 -25.86 -23.52 -22.36
N ARG A 92 -25.70 -23.51 -21.04
CA ARG A 92 -24.42 -23.56 -20.33
C ARG A 92 -23.63 -24.80 -20.75
N VAL A 93 -22.45 -24.58 -21.32
CA VAL A 93 -21.43 -25.62 -21.47
C VAL A 93 -20.72 -25.76 -20.12
N PRO A 94 -20.61 -26.96 -19.52
CA PRO A 94 -19.86 -27.14 -18.28
C PRO A 94 -18.36 -27.05 -18.57
N VAL A 95 -17.69 -26.07 -17.95
CA VAL A 95 -16.22 -25.98 -17.93
C VAL A 95 -15.67 -27.12 -17.07
N ARG A 96 -14.96 -28.06 -17.70
CA ARG A 96 -14.19 -29.09 -16.99
C ARG A 96 -12.91 -28.46 -16.43
N LEU A 97 -12.86 -28.21 -15.12
CA LEU A 97 -11.59 -28.03 -14.43
C LEU A 97 -10.76 -29.33 -14.56
N ARG A 98 -9.52 -29.17 -15.00
CA ARG A 98 -8.54 -30.26 -15.05
C ARG A 98 -8.07 -30.52 -13.61
N LEU A 99 -8.66 -31.53 -12.97
CA LEU A 99 -8.19 -32.03 -11.67
C LEU A 99 -6.77 -32.58 -11.83
N VAL A 100 -5.79 -31.87 -11.28
CA VAL A 100 -4.48 -32.47 -10.97
C VAL A 100 -4.69 -33.31 -9.73
N ARG A 101 -4.53 -34.65 -9.87
CA ARG A 101 -4.59 -35.60 -8.75
C ARG A 101 -3.35 -35.41 -7.87
N GLY A 102 -3.56 -35.18 -6.57
CA GLY A 102 -2.51 -35.32 -5.57
C GLY A 102 -2.68 -34.42 -4.34
N ALA A 103 -3.69 -34.68 -3.52
CA ALA A 103 -3.68 -34.30 -2.10
C ALA A 103 -4.70 -35.16 -1.34
N ASP A 104 -4.24 -35.91 -0.35
CA ASP A 104 -5.09 -36.68 0.56
C ASP A 104 -6.02 -35.76 1.37
N PRO A 105 -7.25 -36.19 1.69
CA PRO A 105 -8.17 -35.38 2.48
C PRO A 105 -7.72 -35.30 3.94
N VAL A 106 -7.42 -34.09 4.40
CA VAL A 106 -7.23 -33.77 5.82
C VAL A 106 -8.54 -34.05 6.56
N ARG A 107 -8.47 -34.95 7.55
CA ARG A 107 -9.60 -35.30 8.43
C ARG A 107 -10.07 -34.08 9.24
N PRO A 108 -11.38 -33.87 9.43
CA PRO A 108 -11.89 -32.80 10.28
C PRO A 108 -11.61 -33.07 11.76
N VAL A 109 -11.09 -32.05 12.46
CA VAL A 109 -10.95 -32.03 13.92
C VAL A 109 -12.35 -31.85 14.55
N PRO A 110 -12.77 -32.68 15.53
CA PRO A 110 -14.11 -32.59 16.08
C PRO A 110 -14.28 -31.35 16.97
N ALA A 111 -15.36 -30.61 16.73
CA ALA A 111 -15.80 -29.49 17.55
C ALA A 111 -16.13 -29.97 18.98
N ARG A 112 -15.39 -29.48 19.97
CA ARG A 112 -15.75 -29.66 21.39
C ARG A 112 -16.93 -28.77 21.74
N ARG A 113 -18.10 -29.39 21.93
CA ARG A 113 -19.26 -28.79 22.62
C ARG A 113 -18.82 -28.30 24.00
N ARG A 114 -19.00 -27.00 24.30
CA ARG A 114 -19.00 -26.51 25.69
C ARG A 114 -20.43 -26.22 26.12
N ALA A 115 -20.83 -26.93 27.17
CA ALA A 115 -22.09 -26.78 27.87
C ALA A 115 -22.19 -25.40 28.54
N ALA A 116 -23.41 -24.87 28.55
CA ALA A 116 -23.78 -23.67 29.29
C ALA A 116 -23.78 -23.94 30.79
N LEU A 117 -23.17 -23.04 31.57
CA LEU A 117 -23.42 -22.91 33.01
C LEU A 117 -23.63 -21.44 33.36
N ARG A 118 -24.72 -21.17 34.07
CA ARG A 118 -25.19 -19.87 34.54
C ARG A 118 -24.56 -19.49 35.88
N GLY A 119 -24.03 -18.25 35.95
CA GLY A 119 -23.95 -17.36 37.14
C GLY A 119 -22.91 -17.68 38.23
N PRO A 120 -22.58 -16.73 39.17
CA PRO A 120 -23.24 -15.44 39.43
C PRO A 120 -22.31 -14.20 39.46
N ARG A 121 -22.99 -13.03 39.46
CA ARG A 121 -22.51 -11.63 39.59
C ARG A 121 -21.46 -11.40 40.67
N ARG A 122 -20.47 -10.51 40.41
CA ARG A 122 -19.91 -9.58 41.43
C ARG A 122 -19.11 -8.39 40.83
N ARG A 123 -19.64 -7.20 41.15
CA ARG A 123 -19.03 -5.91 41.55
C ARG A 123 -18.03 -5.20 40.63
N ALA A 124 -18.49 -4.03 40.20
CA ALA A 124 -17.72 -2.94 39.60
C ALA A 124 -16.67 -2.36 40.56
N ALA A 125 -15.48 -2.09 40.03
CA ALA A 125 -14.52 -1.15 40.60
C ALA A 125 -14.22 -0.08 39.54
N ARG A 126 -14.71 1.15 39.81
CA ARG A 126 -14.39 2.36 39.05
C ARG A 126 -12.88 2.62 39.15
N ARG A 127 -12.20 2.75 38.01
CA ARG A 127 -10.89 3.41 37.94
C ARG A 127 -11.06 4.75 37.26
N LEU A 128 -10.74 5.80 37.99
CA LEU A 128 -10.72 7.20 37.55
C LEU A 128 -9.57 7.43 36.54
N PRO A 129 -9.71 8.40 35.62
CA PRO A 129 -8.67 8.72 34.63
C PRO A 129 -7.52 9.51 35.26
N ARG A 130 -6.29 9.20 34.87
CA ARG A 130 -5.09 10.01 35.21
C ARG A 130 -4.94 11.16 34.19
N PRO A 131 -4.49 12.37 34.62
CA PRO A 131 -4.39 13.52 33.72
C PRO A 131 -3.07 13.56 32.92
N LEU A 132 -3.17 14.25 31.79
CA LEU A 132 -2.12 14.60 30.84
C LEU A 132 -1.08 15.60 31.39
N HIS A 133 0.13 15.50 30.82
CA HIS A 133 1.29 16.42 30.80
C HIS A 133 2.17 16.60 32.05
N ARG A 134 3.47 16.32 31.88
CA ARG A 134 4.56 17.25 32.24
C ARG A 134 5.90 16.83 31.59
N LEU A 135 6.41 17.72 30.72
CA LEU A 135 7.82 17.84 30.35
C LEU A 135 8.67 17.93 31.64
N ARG A 136 9.80 17.20 31.70
CA ARG A 136 10.78 17.32 32.79
C ARG A 136 12.15 17.69 32.23
N ASP A 137 12.56 18.90 32.61
CA ASP A 137 13.90 19.48 32.53
C ASP A 137 14.89 18.74 33.48
N PRO A 138 16.11 18.34 33.05
CA PRO A 138 17.08 17.67 33.90
C PRO A 138 18.20 18.61 34.33
N ARG A 139 18.01 19.39 35.41
CA ARG A 139 19.13 19.97 36.19
C ARG A 139 18.82 20.08 37.68
N ARG A 140 19.43 19.20 38.50
CA ARG A 140 20.32 19.52 39.66
C ARG A 140 20.41 18.39 40.70
N ARG A 141 21.69 18.06 40.99
CA ARG A 141 22.37 17.74 42.26
C ARG A 141 21.94 16.47 43.04
N ARG A 142 22.81 15.47 43.25
CA ARG A 142 24.09 15.33 44.01
C ARG A 142 23.92 15.12 45.52
N LEU A 143 24.76 14.19 46.03
CA LEU A 143 25.11 13.81 47.42
C LEU A 143 24.13 12.81 48.08
N GLY A 144 24.53 11.70 48.71
CA GLY A 144 25.82 11.08 49.04
C GLY A 144 25.56 9.88 49.96
N GLY A 145 26.54 9.00 50.21
CA GLY A 145 26.46 8.00 51.29
C GLY A 145 27.25 6.71 51.07
N HIS A 146 28.41 6.62 51.73
CA HIS A 146 29.31 5.46 51.82
C HIS A 146 28.83 4.41 52.83
N HIS A 147 29.11 3.12 52.59
CA HIS A 147 29.95 2.21 53.42
C HIS A 147 29.65 0.71 53.14
N ALA A 148 30.73 -0.08 53.07
CA ALA A 148 30.79 -1.55 52.95
C ALA A 148 31.16 -2.17 54.34
N PRO A 149 31.65 -3.43 54.50
CA PRO A 149 31.62 -4.69 53.72
C PRO A 149 31.35 -5.97 54.60
N ALA A 150 31.73 -7.16 54.09
CA ALA A 150 32.03 -8.47 54.74
C ALA A 150 30.89 -9.53 54.73
N ALA A 151 31.10 -10.86 54.58
CA ALA A 151 32.26 -11.73 54.44
C ALA A 151 31.86 -13.14 53.88
N HIS A 152 32.91 -13.92 53.59
CA HIS A 152 33.07 -15.30 53.09
C HIS A 152 32.24 -16.45 53.70
N HIS A 153 32.10 -17.55 52.94
CA HIS A 153 32.35 -18.93 53.43
C HIS A 153 32.81 -19.89 52.30
N HIS A 154 33.73 -20.79 52.68
CA HIS A 154 34.41 -21.87 51.93
C HIS A 154 33.76 -23.26 52.16
N HIS A 155 34.16 -24.25 51.34
CA HIS A 155 34.20 -25.74 51.48
C HIS A 155 33.30 -26.54 50.52
N ASP A 156 33.62 -27.73 50.03
CA ASP A 156 34.87 -28.51 49.79
C ASP A 156 34.48 -29.83 49.04
N GLY A 157 35.44 -30.45 48.33
CA GLY A 157 35.71 -31.91 48.33
C GLY A 157 34.83 -32.97 47.62
N GLY A 158 35.46 -33.64 46.62
CA GLY A 158 35.47 -35.12 46.40
C GLY A 158 34.33 -35.77 45.56
N THR A 159 34.48 -36.84 44.76
CA THR A 159 35.55 -37.84 44.54
C THR A 159 35.25 -38.69 43.29
N HIS A 160 36.31 -39.28 42.71
CA HIS A 160 36.35 -40.23 41.60
C HIS A 160 35.87 -41.67 41.94
N HIS A 161 35.36 -42.39 40.93
CA HIS A 161 35.29 -43.86 40.94
C HIS A 161 35.86 -44.49 39.65
N HIS A 162 36.49 -45.66 39.80
CA HIS A 162 37.36 -46.34 38.82
C HIS A 162 36.99 -47.84 38.72
N ARG A 163 37.03 -48.37 37.48
CA ARG A 163 37.24 -49.77 37.00
C ARG A 163 36.05 -50.77 36.98
N PRO A 164 36.06 -51.83 36.13
CA PRO A 164 37.21 -52.50 35.50
C PRO A 164 37.15 -52.84 33.98
N ARG A 165 38.32 -53.29 33.48
CA ARG A 165 38.66 -53.74 32.11
C ARG A 165 38.10 -55.13 31.76
N ARG A 166 37.75 -55.35 30.49
CA ARG A 166 37.77 -56.69 29.83
C ARG A 166 38.40 -56.60 28.43
N HIS A 167 39.01 -57.73 28.04
CA HIS A 167 39.97 -57.91 26.96
C HIS A 167 39.38 -57.95 25.53
N ARG A 168 40.31 -57.73 24.59
CA ARG A 168 40.24 -57.57 23.13
C ARG A 168 39.50 -58.64 22.34
N HIS A 169 38.92 -58.21 21.21
CA HIS A 169 38.97 -58.92 19.94
C HIS A 169 39.32 -57.94 18.82
N ASP A 170 40.30 -58.32 17.99
CA ASP A 170 40.80 -57.59 16.83
C ASP A 170 39.77 -57.53 15.69
N GLY A 171 39.67 -56.38 15.03
CA GLY A 171 38.89 -56.20 13.81
C GLY A 171 39.09 -54.83 13.18
N GLY A 172 39.86 -54.79 12.09
CA GLY A 172 39.74 -53.84 10.98
C GLY A 172 39.99 -52.36 11.26
N ALA A 173 41.19 -51.88 10.92
CA ALA A 173 41.46 -50.46 10.79
C ALA A 173 40.65 -49.87 9.62
N VAL A 174 39.60 -49.12 9.96
CA VAL A 174 39.00 -48.13 9.06
C VAL A 174 39.33 -46.77 9.65
N THR A 175 40.24 -46.05 9.02
CA THR A 175 40.57 -44.66 9.34
C THR A 175 39.31 -43.80 9.11
N ALA A 176 38.57 -43.56 10.18
CA ALA A 176 37.52 -42.56 10.22
C ALA A 176 38.18 -41.18 10.19
N THR A 177 38.30 -40.60 9.00
CA THR A 177 38.63 -39.18 8.83
C THR A 177 37.49 -38.37 9.45
N THR A 178 37.66 -37.96 10.70
CA THR A 178 36.79 -36.97 11.34
C THR A 178 36.95 -35.66 10.57
N ALA A 179 36.05 -35.42 9.62
CA ALA A 179 35.88 -34.12 9.00
C ALA A 179 35.41 -33.15 10.09
N THR A 180 36.33 -32.34 10.60
CA THR A 180 36.02 -31.22 11.47
C THR A 180 35.11 -30.28 10.71
N THR A 181 33.81 -30.42 10.91
CA THR A 181 32.81 -29.55 10.29
C THR A 181 32.90 -28.22 11.02
N THR A 182 33.59 -27.26 10.42
CA THR A 182 33.63 -25.87 10.90
C THR A 182 32.19 -25.39 11.09
N PRO A 183 31.81 -24.90 12.29
CA PRO A 183 30.48 -24.36 12.52
C PRO A 183 30.19 -23.30 11.46
N PRO A 184 28.97 -23.28 10.86
CA PRO A 184 28.64 -22.27 9.87
C PRO A 184 28.90 -20.89 10.46
N ALA A 185 29.60 -20.05 9.69
CA ALA A 185 29.94 -18.69 10.11
C ALA A 185 28.65 -17.98 10.57
N LYS A 186 28.69 -17.41 11.78
CA LYS A 186 27.55 -16.65 12.31
C LYS A 186 27.24 -15.53 11.31
N LYS A 187 25.97 -15.44 10.87
CA LYS A 187 25.52 -14.34 10.01
C LYS A 187 25.92 -13.00 10.66
N PRO A 188 26.47 -12.05 9.88
CA PRO A 188 26.91 -10.77 10.42
C PRO A 188 25.75 -10.07 11.13
N ARG A 189 26.05 -9.41 12.26
CA ARG A 189 25.07 -8.66 13.03
C ARG A 189 24.58 -7.47 12.20
N TRP A 190 23.27 -7.26 12.14
CA TRP A 190 22.70 -6.06 11.51
C TRP A 190 23.01 -4.82 12.36
N THR A 191 23.77 -3.89 11.81
CA THR A 191 24.21 -2.66 12.51
C THR A 191 23.72 -1.38 11.86
N ASN A 192 23.13 -1.45 10.66
CA ASN A 192 22.70 -0.26 9.93
C ASN A 192 21.55 0.44 10.67
N GLN A 193 21.68 1.74 10.87
CA GLN A 193 20.80 2.61 11.62
C GLN A 193 20.18 3.70 10.72
N TRP A 194 19.64 4.77 11.32
CA TRP A 194 19.03 5.87 10.59
C TRP A 194 19.97 6.51 9.58
N LEU A 195 21.27 6.65 9.92
CA LEU A 195 22.29 7.21 9.03
C LEU A 195 22.32 6.53 7.66
N GLU A 196 22.47 5.21 7.63
CA GLU A 196 22.49 4.47 6.36
C GLU A 196 21.14 4.53 5.64
N LEU A 197 20.02 4.55 6.37
CA LEU A 197 18.70 4.71 5.74
C LEU A 197 18.56 6.09 5.07
N TYR A 198 18.98 7.14 5.76
CA TYR A 198 18.90 8.51 5.28
C TYR A 198 19.78 8.69 4.04
N ASP A 199 21.04 8.27 4.11
CA ASP A 199 22.00 8.42 3.03
C ASP A 199 21.68 7.51 1.83
N GLU A 200 21.41 6.22 2.05
CA GLU A 200 21.27 5.26 0.95
C GLU A 200 19.88 5.26 0.32
N VAL A 201 18.83 5.68 1.05
CA VAL A 201 17.43 5.57 0.57
C VAL A 201 16.74 6.93 0.43
N ILE A 202 16.87 7.82 1.42
CA ILE A 202 16.13 9.08 1.41
C ILE A 202 16.81 10.08 0.48
N GLN A 203 18.11 10.31 0.66
CA GLN A 203 18.89 11.28 -0.13
C GLN A 203 19.08 10.85 -1.59
N THR A 204 19.11 9.55 -1.87
CA THR A 204 19.21 9.00 -3.24
C THR A 204 17.88 8.99 -4.00
N GLY A 205 16.77 9.37 -3.35
CA GLY A 205 15.44 9.38 -3.97
C GLY A 205 14.78 7.99 -4.08
N LEU A 206 15.36 6.93 -3.51
CA LEU A 206 14.75 5.59 -3.49
C LEU A 206 13.52 5.52 -2.57
N CYS A 207 13.41 6.42 -1.59
CA CYS A 207 12.28 6.47 -0.68
C CYS A 207 10.97 6.75 -1.42
N THR A 208 10.05 5.78 -1.35
CA THR A 208 8.71 5.87 -1.96
C THR A 208 7.65 6.43 -1.01
N GLY A 209 8.01 6.69 0.25
CA GLY A 209 7.11 7.26 1.24
C GLY A 209 6.20 6.26 1.96
N CYS A 210 6.50 4.96 1.95
CA CYS A 210 5.64 3.92 2.54
C CYS A 210 5.49 3.94 4.07
N ALA A 211 6.20 4.83 4.76
CA ALA A 211 6.21 5.01 6.22
C ALA A 211 6.56 3.77 7.08
N GLY A 212 7.11 2.70 6.50
CA GLY A 212 7.53 1.53 7.27
C GLY A 212 8.55 1.85 8.38
N CYS A 213 9.50 2.76 8.11
CA CYS A 213 10.45 3.22 9.13
C CYS A 213 9.80 4.07 10.24
N VAL A 214 8.70 4.76 9.94
CA VAL A 214 7.98 5.61 10.90
C VAL A 214 7.26 4.73 11.91
N ILE A 215 6.38 3.84 11.44
CA ILE A 215 5.55 2.96 12.28
C ILE A 215 6.35 1.92 13.08
N SER A 216 7.63 1.76 12.76
CA SER A 216 8.51 0.80 13.43
C SER A 216 9.48 1.45 14.39
N CYS A 217 9.60 2.78 14.40
CA CYS A 217 10.49 3.47 15.30
C CYS A 217 10.00 3.30 16.75
N PRO A 218 10.75 2.63 17.64
CA PRO A 218 10.30 2.42 19.02
C PRO A 218 10.53 3.65 19.93
N HIS A 219 11.01 4.75 19.36
CA HIS A 219 11.38 5.98 20.07
C HIS A 219 10.58 7.19 19.61
N ASP A 220 9.72 7.04 18.59
CA ASP A 220 8.90 8.13 18.06
C ASP A 220 9.70 9.36 17.57
N VAL A 221 10.94 9.14 17.11
CA VAL A 221 11.85 10.19 16.62
C VAL A 221 11.88 10.35 15.10
N ILE A 222 11.01 9.63 14.38
CA ILE A 222 10.89 9.73 12.91
C ILE A 222 9.50 10.25 12.59
N GLY A 223 9.43 11.45 12.04
CA GLY A 223 8.21 12.08 11.55
C GLY A 223 7.89 11.69 10.11
N TYR A 224 6.72 12.08 9.64
CA TYR A 224 6.29 11.91 8.25
C TYR A 224 5.57 13.16 7.76
N ASP A 225 5.96 13.67 6.60
CA ASP A 225 5.28 14.81 5.99
C ASP A 225 4.19 14.33 5.02
N HIS A 226 2.96 14.75 5.23
CA HIS A 226 1.81 14.43 4.37
C HIS A 226 1.43 15.54 3.39
N GLN A 227 2.18 16.64 3.38
CA GLN A 227 1.91 17.77 2.50
C GLN A 227 2.54 17.54 1.12
N ALA A 228 2.05 18.32 0.16
CA ALA A 228 2.65 18.45 -1.17
C ALA A 228 4.17 18.67 -1.07
N GLY A 229 4.94 17.87 -1.81
CA GLY A 229 6.41 17.85 -1.78
C GLY A 229 7.04 17.09 -0.60
N GLY A 230 6.28 16.78 0.44
CA GLY A 230 6.75 16.20 1.69
C GLY A 230 6.96 14.69 1.62
N TYR A 231 5.87 13.93 1.74
CA TYR A 231 5.70 12.49 1.55
C TYR A 231 6.89 11.54 1.84
N LYS A 232 7.71 11.91 2.81
CA LYS A 232 8.96 11.24 3.17
C LYS A 232 9.11 11.32 4.68
N PRO A 233 9.79 10.32 5.26
CA PRO A 233 10.15 10.36 6.66
C PRO A 233 11.27 11.39 6.90
N PHE A 234 11.27 12.02 8.07
CA PHE A 234 12.33 12.92 8.52
C PHE A 234 12.62 12.72 10.01
N HIS A 235 13.83 13.06 10.46
CA HIS A 235 14.18 12.95 11.87
C HIS A 235 13.58 14.12 12.67
N LEU A 236 13.01 13.85 13.84
CA LEU A 236 12.35 14.85 14.69
C LEU A 236 13.29 15.52 15.69
N GLU A 237 14.41 14.88 16.02
CA GLU A 237 15.37 15.44 16.96
C GLU A 237 16.52 16.14 16.23
N ASP A 238 16.92 17.30 16.73
CA ASP A 238 17.94 18.14 16.10
C ASP A 238 19.38 17.84 16.59
N GLU A 239 19.56 17.04 17.66
CA GLU A 239 20.84 16.90 18.38
C GLU A 239 22.01 16.45 17.48
N LEU A 240 21.76 15.52 16.55
CA LEU A 240 22.76 15.00 15.61
C LEU A 240 22.48 15.43 14.16
N GLY A 241 21.57 16.40 13.97
CA GLY A 241 21.08 16.80 12.65
C GLY A 241 20.12 15.79 12.00
N PRO A 242 19.69 16.05 10.75
CA PRO A 242 18.62 15.29 10.10
C PRO A 242 19.03 13.87 9.67
N GLY A 243 20.33 13.63 9.52
CA GLY A 243 20.89 12.41 8.96
C GLY A 243 21.36 11.38 9.98
N ASP A 244 21.30 11.64 11.29
CA ASP A 244 21.77 10.68 12.30
C ASP A 244 20.79 10.61 13.49
N CYS A 245 20.90 9.55 14.30
CA CYS A 245 19.96 9.27 15.38
C CYS A 245 20.70 8.80 16.64
N VAL A 246 20.44 9.46 17.78
CA VAL A 246 21.08 9.13 19.06
C VAL A 246 20.77 7.68 19.48
N HIS A 247 19.57 7.21 19.18
CA HIS A 247 19.15 5.84 19.45
C HIS A 247 19.86 4.83 18.54
N GLY A 248 20.10 5.21 17.29
CA GLY A 248 20.80 4.36 16.34
C GLY A 248 22.31 4.25 16.64
N GLN A 249 22.96 5.33 17.09
CA GLN A 249 24.33 5.29 17.62
C GLN A 249 24.45 4.35 18.84
N LYS A 250 23.36 4.19 19.60
CA LYS A 250 23.24 3.24 20.72
C LYS A 250 22.83 1.82 20.28
N GLY A 251 22.70 1.58 18.97
CA GLY A 251 22.46 0.26 18.37
C GLY A 251 21.03 -0.02 17.91
N CYS A 252 20.12 0.96 17.91
CA CYS A 252 18.79 0.80 17.30
C CYS A 252 18.90 0.68 15.76
N THR A 253 18.24 -0.31 15.17
CA THR A 253 18.33 -0.61 13.73
C THR A 253 16.96 -0.80 13.08
N THR A 254 15.88 -0.45 13.79
CA THR A 254 14.53 -0.84 13.40
C THR A 254 14.09 -0.21 12.07
N CYS A 255 14.44 1.06 11.83
CA CYS A 255 14.07 1.79 10.63
C CYS A 255 14.63 1.18 9.33
N THR A 256 15.90 0.75 9.31
CA THR A 256 16.51 0.07 8.15
C THR A 256 15.95 -1.33 7.94
N ARG A 257 15.65 -2.03 9.04
CA ARG A 257 15.03 -3.36 9.01
C ARG A 257 13.58 -3.33 8.52
N ALA A 258 12.90 -2.21 8.69
CA ALA A 258 11.55 -2.00 8.21
C ALA A 258 11.46 -1.49 6.77
N CYS A 259 12.54 -0.92 6.22
CA CYS A 259 12.50 -0.21 4.95
C CYS A 259 12.49 -1.18 3.75
N PRO A 260 11.43 -1.19 2.90
CA PRO A 260 11.35 -2.02 1.71
C PRO A 260 12.04 -1.37 0.49
N ARG A 261 13.08 -0.57 0.74
CA ARG A 261 13.95 0.04 -0.28
C ARG A 261 15.42 -0.02 0.13
N PHE A 262 15.72 -0.52 1.32
CA PHE A 262 17.08 -0.61 1.85
C PHE A 262 17.72 -1.94 1.44
N ARG A 263 18.77 -1.88 0.62
CA ARG A 263 19.61 -3.02 0.20
C ARG A 263 18.78 -4.21 -0.34
N THR A 264 18.98 -5.43 0.16
CA THR A 264 18.38 -6.69 -0.33
C THR A 264 16.88 -6.86 -0.05
N TRP A 265 16.13 -5.76 0.09
CA TRP A 265 14.75 -5.77 0.58
C TRP A 265 13.80 -6.65 -0.25
N GLU A 266 14.02 -6.73 -1.56
CA GLU A 266 13.15 -7.47 -2.48
C GLU A 266 13.32 -8.98 -2.29
N ALA A 267 14.56 -9.46 -2.36
CA ALA A 267 14.88 -10.86 -2.10
C ALA A 267 14.47 -11.30 -0.68
N ASP A 268 14.64 -10.42 0.31
CA ASP A 268 14.20 -10.69 1.69
C ASP A 268 12.67 -10.88 1.78
N ALA A 269 11.91 -10.08 1.04
CA ALA A 269 10.45 -10.18 1.00
C ALA A 269 9.99 -11.44 0.23
N ASP A 270 10.63 -11.74 -0.91
CA ASP A 270 10.38 -12.96 -1.69
C ASP A 270 10.62 -14.21 -0.84
N GLU A 271 11.78 -14.30 -0.18
CA GLU A 271 12.15 -15.41 0.71
C GLU A 271 11.15 -15.58 1.86
N HIS A 272 10.62 -14.48 2.39
CA HIS A 272 9.64 -14.57 3.48
C HIS A 272 8.29 -15.12 3.02
N LEU A 273 7.80 -14.67 1.86
CA LEU A 273 6.47 -15.03 1.37
C LEU A 273 6.45 -16.36 0.61
N PHE A 274 7.53 -16.66 -0.11
CA PHE A 274 7.58 -17.72 -1.12
C PHE A 274 8.69 -18.74 -0.89
N ALA A 275 9.54 -18.56 0.13
CA ALA A 275 10.68 -19.43 0.45
C ALA A 275 11.68 -19.60 -0.71
N ARG A 276 11.72 -18.63 -1.61
CA ARG A 276 12.67 -18.51 -2.72
C ARG A 276 12.66 -17.06 -3.21
N THR A 277 13.68 -16.67 -3.96
CA THR A 277 13.67 -15.44 -4.74
C THR A 277 12.98 -15.63 -6.09
N ARG A 278 12.55 -14.52 -6.71
CA ARG A 278 12.03 -14.58 -8.09
C ARG A 278 13.09 -15.01 -9.11
N GLU A 279 12.62 -15.66 -10.17
CA GLU A 279 13.42 -16.00 -11.35
C GLU A 279 13.54 -14.81 -12.32
N PRO A 280 14.56 -14.79 -13.20
CA PRO A 280 14.77 -13.68 -14.14
C PRO A 280 13.59 -13.37 -15.08
N ASP A 281 12.69 -14.31 -15.37
CA ASP A 281 11.55 -14.10 -16.27
C ASP A 281 10.24 -13.72 -15.55
N GLU A 282 10.21 -13.82 -14.21
CA GLU A 282 9.10 -13.45 -13.31
C GLU A 282 9.00 -11.93 -13.10
N MET A 283 8.84 -11.18 -14.19
CA MET A 283 8.82 -9.70 -14.17
C MET A 283 7.72 -9.11 -13.28
N SER A 284 6.60 -9.80 -13.10
CA SER A 284 5.45 -9.40 -12.26
C SER A 284 5.46 -10.08 -10.88
N GLY A 285 6.64 -10.54 -10.44
CA GLY A 285 6.84 -11.26 -9.20
C GLY A 285 6.30 -12.69 -9.22
N ILE A 286 6.43 -13.35 -8.07
CA ILE A 286 5.93 -14.70 -7.86
C ILE A 286 4.42 -14.65 -7.61
N TYR A 287 3.67 -15.51 -8.29
CA TYR A 287 2.23 -15.65 -8.09
C TYR A 287 1.78 -17.07 -8.46
N GLN A 288 0.58 -17.43 -8.02
CA GLN A 288 0.00 -18.75 -8.24
C GLN A 288 -1.13 -18.74 -9.28
N ASP A 289 -1.99 -17.72 -9.28
CA ASP A 289 -3.05 -17.56 -10.28
C ASP A 289 -3.24 -16.11 -10.70
N VAL A 290 -3.82 -15.93 -11.89
CA VAL A 290 -4.34 -14.64 -12.36
C VAL A 290 -5.79 -14.81 -12.78
N LEU A 291 -6.66 -13.93 -12.27
CA LEU A 291 -8.10 -13.95 -12.47
C LEU A 291 -8.59 -12.56 -12.87
N LEU A 292 -9.73 -12.51 -13.55
CA LEU A 292 -10.57 -11.32 -13.62
C LEU A 292 -11.67 -11.48 -12.60
N THR A 293 -11.81 -10.54 -11.66
CA THR A 293 -12.83 -10.61 -10.61
C THR A 293 -13.72 -9.38 -10.58
N ARG A 294 -14.93 -9.55 -10.02
CA ARG A 294 -15.89 -8.47 -9.81
C ARG A 294 -16.72 -8.78 -8.56
N ALA A 295 -17.04 -7.75 -7.76
CA ALA A 295 -18.00 -7.87 -6.67
C ALA A 295 -19.37 -8.30 -7.19
N SER A 296 -19.98 -9.31 -6.55
CA SER A 296 -21.33 -9.76 -6.92
C SER A 296 -22.42 -8.79 -6.45
N ASP A 297 -22.20 -8.10 -5.34
CA ASP A 297 -23.09 -7.04 -4.86
C ASP A 297 -22.96 -5.80 -5.77
N ASP A 298 -24.06 -5.43 -6.42
CA ASP A 298 -24.08 -4.34 -7.39
C ASP A 298 -23.76 -2.98 -6.76
N TYR A 299 -24.06 -2.77 -5.48
CA TYR A 299 -23.72 -1.53 -4.80
C TYR A 299 -22.21 -1.47 -4.53
N VAL A 300 -21.61 -2.55 -4.01
CA VAL A 300 -20.16 -2.64 -3.81
C VAL A 300 -19.42 -2.48 -5.15
N HIS A 301 -19.92 -3.11 -6.21
CA HIS A 301 -19.37 -2.96 -7.56
C HIS A 301 -19.38 -1.49 -8.03
N ARG A 302 -20.52 -0.80 -7.91
CA ARG A 302 -20.65 0.61 -8.33
C ARG A 302 -19.79 1.58 -7.51
N MET A 303 -19.61 1.32 -6.22
CA MET A 303 -18.78 2.15 -5.35
C MET A 303 -17.27 1.90 -5.57
N GLY A 304 -16.93 0.75 -6.13
CA GLY A 304 -15.56 0.39 -6.50
C GLY A 304 -14.97 1.27 -7.62
N GLN A 305 -13.64 1.32 -7.66
CA GLN A 305 -12.93 1.99 -8.75
C GLN A 305 -13.14 1.27 -10.10
N ASP A 306 -12.89 -0.04 -10.08
CA ASP A 306 -13.02 -0.99 -11.20
C ASP A 306 -14.12 -2.02 -10.85
N GLY A 307 -13.82 -3.32 -10.80
CA GLY A 307 -14.76 -4.38 -10.44
C GLY A 307 -15.21 -4.41 -8.97
N GLY A 308 -14.70 -3.53 -8.10
CA GLY A 308 -15.09 -3.47 -6.68
C GLY A 308 -14.48 -4.54 -5.77
N LEU A 309 -13.45 -5.26 -6.25
CA LEU A 309 -12.84 -6.39 -5.54
C LEU A 309 -12.32 -6.03 -4.14
N VAL A 310 -11.56 -4.93 -3.98
CA VAL A 310 -10.93 -4.60 -2.69
C VAL A 310 -11.99 -4.39 -1.61
N SER A 311 -13.05 -3.64 -1.90
CA SER A 311 -14.17 -3.47 -0.97
C SER A 311 -14.85 -4.80 -0.67
N ALA A 312 -15.06 -5.66 -1.67
CA ALA A 312 -15.63 -7.00 -1.45
C ALA A 312 -14.73 -7.88 -0.56
N LEU A 313 -13.41 -7.88 -0.77
CA LEU A 313 -12.43 -8.60 0.05
C LEU A 313 -12.50 -8.16 1.51
N LEU A 314 -12.50 -6.84 1.75
CA LEU A 314 -12.52 -6.30 3.10
C LEU A 314 -13.85 -6.58 3.82
N ILE A 315 -14.98 -6.36 3.15
CA ILE A 315 -16.31 -6.64 3.72
C ILE A 315 -16.41 -8.13 4.07
N TRP A 316 -16.04 -9.00 3.12
CA TRP A 316 -16.08 -10.45 3.34
C TRP A 316 -15.16 -10.88 4.49
N ALA A 317 -13.94 -10.35 4.55
CA ALA A 317 -12.98 -10.70 5.59
C ALA A 317 -13.40 -10.21 6.98
N LEU A 318 -14.08 -9.06 7.08
CA LEU A 318 -14.70 -8.57 8.31
C LEU A 318 -15.85 -9.48 8.74
N ASP A 319 -16.78 -9.78 7.83
CA ASP A 319 -17.97 -10.61 8.11
C ASP A 319 -17.61 -12.04 8.55
N HIS A 320 -16.49 -12.57 8.04
CA HIS A 320 -16.00 -13.91 8.38
C HIS A 320 -14.96 -13.91 9.52
N GLY A 321 -14.67 -12.76 10.12
CA GLY A 321 -13.73 -12.64 11.24
C GLY A 321 -12.28 -12.99 10.92
N TYR A 322 -11.89 -12.91 9.64
CA TYR A 322 -10.49 -12.97 9.22
C TYR A 322 -9.75 -11.75 9.76
N ILE A 323 -10.34 -10.56 9.61
CA ILE A 323 -9.79 -9.29 10.09
C ILE A 323 -10.78 -8.60 11.03
N ASP A 324 -10.27 -7.75 11.92
CA ASP A 324 -11.04 -6.84 12.77
C ASP A 324 -11.19 -5.46 12.09
N ALA A 325 -10.20 -5.04 11.30
CA ALA A 325 -10.17 -3.77 10.61
C ALA A 325 -9.18 -3.77 9.42
N ALA A 326 -9.22 -2.71 8.61
CA ALA A 326 -8.36 -2.51 7.47
C ALA A 326 -7.69 -1.13 7.50
N LEU A 327 -6.39 -1.10 7.26
CA LEU A 327 -5.61 0.12 7.02
C LEU A 327 -5.79 0.52 5.56
N THR A 328 -6.45 1.65 5.33
CA THR A 328 -6.85 2.13 3.99
C THR A 328 -6.64 3.65 3.90
N SER A 329 -7.06 4.25 2.79
CA SER A 329 -7.06 5.70 2.59
C SER A 329 -8.49 6.23 2.50
N PHE A 330 -8.77 7.32 3.21
CA PHE A 330 -9.98 8.12 3.09
C PHE A 330 -9.71 9.41 2.33
N VAL A 331 -10.76 10.14 1.97
CA VAL A 331 -10.63 11.53 1.51
C VAL A 331 -10.88 12.45 2.70
N GLU A 332 -10.00 13.44 2.89
CA GLU A 332 -10.15 14.41 3.97
C GLU A 332 -11.45 15.21 3.83
N GLY A 333 -12.13 15.45 4.96
CA GLY A 333 -13.32 16.30 5.03
C GLY A 333 -14.56 15.64 4.44
N ASP A 334 -15.30 16.38 3.62
CA ASP A 334 -16.56 15.96 2.99
C ASP A 334 -16.37 15.27 1.63
N GLY A 335 -15.13 14.98 1.25
CA GLY A 335 -14.77 14.38 -0.04
C GLY A 335 -14.41 15.37 -1.14
N THR A 336 -14.58 16.68 -0.95
CA THR A 336 -14.28 17.71 -1.97
C THR A 336 -12.81 18.10 -2.03
N SER A 337 -12.04 17.83 -0.97
CA SER A 337 -10.62 18.18 -0.87
C SER A 337 -9.72 17.38 -1.82
N TRP A 338 -10.15 16.16 -2.19
CA TRP A 338 -9.40 15.10 -2.87
C TRP A 338 -8.07 14.70 -2.20
N LYS A 339 -7.82 15.18 -0.98
CA LYS A 339 -6.63 14.85 -0.22
C LYS A 339 -6.78 13.47 0.40
N ALA A 340 -5.94 12.53 -0.02
CA ALA A 340 -5.92 11.18 0.54
C ALA A 340 -5.27 11.18 1.93
N VAL A 341 -5.95 10.60 2.92
CA VAL A 341 -5.44 10.48 4.29
C VAL A 341 -5.51 9.02 4.76
N PRO A 342 -4.49 8.52 5.47
CA PRO A 342 -4.54 7.16 6.00
C PRO A 342 -5.62 7.05 7.07
N GLY A 343 -6.31 5.92 7.15
CA GLY A 343 -7.31 5.67 8.19
C GLY A 343 -7.69 4.20 8.31
N VAL A 344 -8.55 3.93 9.30
CA VAL A 344 -8.95 2.58 9.68
C VAL A 344 -10.42 2.35 9.39
N ALA A 345 -10.71 1.37 8.53
CA ALA A 345 -12.06 0.89 8.24
C ALA A 345 -12.33 -0.42 9.00
N SER A 346 -13.36 -0.43 9.85
CA SER A 346 -13.77 -1.58 10.69
C SER A 346 -15.20 -2.03 10.44
N THR A 347 -15.91 -1.35 9.54
CA THR A 347 -17.31 -1.62 9.18
C THR A 347 -17.47 -1.56 7.67
N LYS A 348 -18.55 -2.19 7.16
CA LYS A 348 -18.91 -2.11 5.73
C LYS A 348 -19.02 -0.67 5.23
N ASP A 349 -19.63 0.22 6.02
CA ASP A 349 -19.80 1.62 5.64
C ASP A 349 -18.47 2.37 5.57
N GLU A 350 -17.56 2.14 6.53
CA GLU A 350 -16.21 2.72 6.49
C GLU A 350 -15.40 2.17 5.30
N VAL A 351 -15.54 0.88 4.97
CA VAL A 351 -14.90 0.28 3.79
C VAL A 351 -15.39 0.97 2.51
N LEU A 352 -16.70 1.17 2.39
CA LEU A 352 -17.30 1.83 1.22
C LEU A 352 -16.93 3.32 1.15
N ALA A 353 -16.84 4.01 2.29
CA ALA A 353 -16.36 5.40 2.35
C ALA A 353 -14.89 5.54 1.91
N SER A 354 -14.08 4.49 2.11
CA SER A 354 -12.70 4.44 1.64
C SER A 354 -12.55 4.02 0.17
N ALA A 355 -13.62 3.64 -0.53
CA ALA A 355 -13.55 3.11 -1.90
C ALA A 355 -13.20 4.19 -2.96
N GLY A 356 -12.53 3.78 -4.05
CA GLY A 356 -12.16 4.64 -5.17
C GLY A 356 -10.67 5.04 -5.21
N SER A 357 -10.15 5.38 -6.38
CA SER A 357 -8.76 5.84 -6.54
C SER A 357 -8.64 7.36 -6.50
N ARG A 358 -7.63 7.87 -5.79
CA ARG A 358 -7.38 9.32 -5.64
C ARG A 358 -6.17 9.80 -6.45
N TYR A 359 -5.27 8.89 -6.82
CA TYR A 359 -4.04 9.12 -7.60
C TYR A 359 -3.01 10.08 -6.98
N THR A 360 -3.35 10.75 -5.88
CA THR A 360 -2.41 11.32 -4.91
C THR A 360 -2.13 10.31 -3.79
N TYR A 361 -1.20 10.63 -2.90
CA TYR A 361 -0.57 9.61 -2.07
C TYR A 361 -1.03 9.62 -0.62
N SER A 362 -1.32 8.43 -0.10
CA SER A 362 -1.53 8.18 1.32
C SER A 362 -0.65 7.01 1.76
N ALA A 363 0.12 7.20 2.83
CA ALA A 363 0.87 6.13 3.49
C ALA A 363 -0.05 5.41 4.48
N ASN A 364 -0.80 4.40 4.01
CA ASN A 364 -1.85 3.74 4.79
C ASN A 364 -1.32 2.97 6.01
N THR A 365 -0.04 2.60 5.99
CA THR A 365 0.67 2.03 7.14
C THR A 365 0.59 2.92 8.39
N LEU A 366 0.52 4.25 8.24
CA LEU A 366 0.41 5.18 9.38
C LEU A 366 -0.92 5.08 10.14
N ALA A 367 -1.92 4.41 9.58
CA ALA A 367 -3.15 4.10 10.30
C ALA A 367 -2.99 2.96 11.33
N LEU A 368 -1.80 2.33 11.42
CA LEU A 368 -1.55 1.21 12.34
C LEU A 368 -1.80 1.60 13.80
N ASP A 369 -1.28 2.74 14.25
CA ASP A 369 -1.42 3.15 15.65
C ASP A 369 -2.88 3.42 16.03
N ASP A 370 -3.65 4.10 15.16
CA ASP A 370 -5.10 4.29 15.35
C ASP A 370 -5.83 2.94 15.44
N ALA A 371 -5.47 1.96 14.61
CA ALA A 371 -6.09 0.65 14.65
C ALA A 371 -5.80 -0.08 15.98
N LEU A 372 -4.56 0.00 16.47
CA LEU A 372 -4.16 -0.62 17.73
C LEU A 372 -4.78 0.08 18.94
N ASP A 373 -4.87 1.41 18.92
CA ASP A 373 -5.52 2.21 19.96
C ASP A 373 -7.03 1.93 20.04
N ARG A 374 -7.66 1.64 18.90
CA ARG A 374 -9.05 1.14 18.82
C ARG A 374 -9.21 -0.31 19.29
N GLY A 375 -8.11 -1.00 19.62
CA GLY A 375 -8.10 -2.36 20.16
C GLY A 375 -8.13 -3.47 19.11
N PHE A 376 -7.94 -3.14 17.83
CA PHE A 376 -7.87 -4.14 16.76
C PHE A 376 -6.50 -4.82 16.72
N SER A 377 -6.48 -6.09 16.31
CA SER A 377 -5.25 -6.90 16.34
C SER A 377 -5.06 -7.79 15.11
N LYS A 378 -6.10 -7.96 14.31
CA LYS A 378 -6.09 -8.64 13.01
C LYS A 378 -6.44 -7.63 11.94
N LEU A 379 -5.44 -7.16 11.21
CA LEU A 379 -5.56 -6.04 10.29
C LEU A 379 -5.34 -6.51 8.86
N ALA A 380 -6.14 -5.97 7.95
CA ALA A 380 -5.77 -5.90 6.55
C ALA A 380 -4.95 -4.63 6.27
N LEU A 381 -3.97 -4.71 5.37
CA LEU A 381 -3.35 -3.53 4.76
C LEU A 381 -3.80 -3.44 3.31
N VAL A 382 -4.43 -2.33 2.92
CA VAL A 382 -4.61 -1.97 1.51
C VAL A 382 -3.53 -0.97 1.16
N GLY A 383 -2.57 -1.36 0.32
CA GLY A 383 -1.41 -0.52 0.02
C GLY A 383 -0.99 -0.63 -1.43
N MET A 384 -0.43 0.45 -1.98
CA MET A 384 0.32 0.38 -3.24
C MET A 384 1.51 -0.56 -3.10
N SER A 385 2.12 -0.95 -4.22
CA SER A 385 3.30 -1.83 -4.26
C SER A 385 4.36 -1.52 -3.19
N CYS A 386 4.77 -0.26 -3.06
CA CYS A 386 5.73 0.16 -2.04
C CYS A 386 5.32 -0.10 -0.58
N GLN A 387 4.03 -0.06 -0.26
CA GLN A 387 3.49 -0.34 1.08
C GLN A 387 3.28 -1.83 1.29
N SER A 388 2.88 -2.57 0.25
CA SER A 388 2.71 -4.03 0.33
C SER A 388 4.01 -4.75 0.69
N SER A 389 5.17 -4.20 0.34
CA SER A 389 6.46 -4.77 0.72
C SER A 389 6.84 -4.56 2.18
N VAL A 390 6.15 -3.69 2.93
CA VAL A 390 6.51 -3.36 4.33
C VAL A 390 6.36 -4.56 5.26
N PRO A 391 5.19 -5.24 5.36
CA PRO A 391 5.03 -6.36 6.28
C PRO A 391 6.02 -7.52 6.07
N PRO A 392 6.23 -8.05 4.84
CA PRO A 392 7.13 -9.20 4.65
C PRO A 392 8.60 -8.86 4.91
N VAL A 393 9.05 -7.66 4.54
CA VAL A 393 10.42 -7.19 4.85
C VAL A 393 10.64 -7.13 6.36
N MET A 394 9.68 -6.57 7.10
CA MET A 394 9.74 -6.49 8.56
C MET A 394 9.80 -7.88 9.21
N TRP A 395 9.01 -8.83 8.73
CA TRP A 395 9.07 -10.22 9.19
C TRP A 395 10.43 -10.86 8.93
N HIS A 396 10.93 -10.78 7.69
CA HIS A 396 12.22 -11.33 7.30
C HIS A 396 13.35 -10.78 8.19
N ARG A 397 13.37 -9.45 8.33
CA ARG A 397 14.38 -8.70 9.06
C ARG A 397 14.08 -8.62 10.56
N LYS A 398 13.32 -9.54 11.14
CA LYS A 398 13.10 -9.69 12.61
C LYS A 398 12.61 -8.42 13.33
N VAL A 399 11.83 -7.59 12.65
CA VAL A 399 11.02 -6.51 13.25
C VAL A 399 9.52 -6.79 13.12
N GLY A 400 9.16 -8.05 12.80
CA GLY A 400 7.80 -8.52 12.58
C GLY A 400 6.85 -8.38 13.78
N LYS A 401 7.32 -7.99 14.98
CA LYS A 401 6.40 -7.62 16.09
C LYS A 401 5.49 -6.46 15.68
N ILE A 402 6.00 -5.51 14.89
CA ILE A 402 5.25 -4.36 14.38
C ILE A 402 4.28 -4.80 13.27
N SER A 403 4.70 -5.71 12.40
CA SER A 403 3.85 -6.25 11.32
C SER A 403 2.88 -7.32 11.76
N LYS A 404 3.06 -7.92 12.93
CA LYS A 404 2.25 -9.03 13.44
C LYS A 404 0.74 -8.77 13.35
N PRO A 405 0.23 -7.55 13.62
CA PRO A 405 -1.19 -7.27 13.46
C PRO A 405 -1.65 -7.28 12.00
N ILE A 406 -0.78 -7.00 11.03
CA ILE A 406 -1.09 -7.01 9.60
C ILE A 406 -1.03 -8.45 9.11
N ILE A 407 -2.19 -9.10 9.07
CA ILE A 407 -2.32 -10.52 8.73
C ILE A 407 -2.86 -10.76 7.33
N PHE A 408 -3.35 -9.72 6.66
CA PHE A 408 -3.84 -9.80 5.29
C PHE A 408 -3.39 -8.59 4.48
N ASN A 409 -2.56 -8.82 3.46
CA ASN A 409 -1.91 -7.77 2.69
C ASN A 409 -2.51 -7.71 1.28
N ILE A 410 -3.20 -6.62 0.95
CA ILE A 410 -3.84 -6.37 -0.34
C ILE A 410 -3.05 -5.31 -1.09
N GLY A 411 -2.40 -5.73 -2.17
CA GLY A 411 -1.53 -4.90 -3.00
C GLY A 411 -2.28 -4.23 -4.15
N LEU A 412 -2.15 -2.92 -4.31
CA LEU A 412 -2.69 -2.21 -5.46
C LEU A 412 -1.63 -2.06 -6.55
N LEU A 413 -1.98 -2.47 -7.78
CA LEU A 413 -1.16 -2.23 -8.96
C LEU A 413 -0.92 -0.72 -9.11
N CYS A 414 0.34 -0.31 -9.19
CA CYS A 414 0.71 1.10 -9.12
C CYS A 414 1.87 1.39 -10.05
N SER A 415 1.63 2.22 -11.07
CA SER A 415 2.72 2.76 -11.89
C SER A 415 3.35 3.99 -11.24
N LYS A 416 2.52 4.98 -10.86
CA LYS A 416 2.93 6.27 -10.30
C LYS A 416 1.79 6.84 -9.45
N THR A 417 2.16 7.70 -8.52
CA THR A 417 1.26 8.63 -7.84
C THR A 417 1.75 10.06 -8.06
N PHE A 418 0.82 11.01 -7.98
CA PHE A 418 1.08 12.41 -8.22
C PHE A 418 1.09 13.20 -6.90
N ASP A 419 1.76 14.34 -6.95
CA ASP A 419 1.68 15.34 -5.90
C ASP A 419 0.33 16.08 -5.95
N ASP A 420 -0.19 16.51 -4.81
CA ASP A 420 -1.46 17.26 -4.74
C ASP A 420 -1.40 18.59 -5.52
N ALA A 421 -0.19 19.13 -5.76
CA ALA A 421 0.01 20.29 -6.62
C ALA A 421 -0.56 20.13 -8.04
N ILE A 422 -0.79 18.89 -8.52
CA ILE A 422 -1.42 18.64 -9.82
C ILE A 422 -2.84 19.24 -9.94
N PHE A 423 -3.58 19.33 -8.83
CA PHE A 423 -4.93 19.89 -8.82
C PHE A 423 -4.94 21.37 -9.19
N PRO A 424 -4.29 22.28 -8.43
CA PRO A 424 -4.27 23.70 -8.78
C PRO A 424 -3.42 24.00 -10.02
N GLU A 425 -2.28 23.33 -10.21
CA GLU A 425 -1.30 23.73 -11.23
C GLU A 425 -1.56 23.14 -12.63
N LEU A 426 -2.21 21.99 -12.74
CA LEU A 426 -2.57 21.39 -14.02
C LEU A 426 -4.07 21.44 -14.26
N PHE A 427 -4.84 20.78 -13.39
CA PHE A 427 -6.27 20.56 -13.65
C PHE A 427 -7.05 21.86 -13.63
N GLU A 428 -6.85 22.70 -12.61
CA GLU A 428 -7.51 24.00 -12.54
C GLU A 428 -6.90 25.00 -13.52
N ALA A 429 -5.58 25.25 -13.43
CA ALA A 429 -4.95 26.32 -14.21
C ALA A 429 -5.03 26.13 -15.74
N LYS A 430 -4.92 24.89 -16.24
CA LYS A 430 -4.94 24.62 -17.68
C LYS A 430 -6.31 24.19 -18.20
N TYR A 431 -7.02 23.33 -17.45
CA TYR A 431 -8.28 22.74 -17.92
C TYR A 431 -9.53 23.35 -17.27
N GLY A 432 -9.38 24.25 -16.29
CA GLY A 432 -10.51 24.83 -15.54
C GLY A 432 -11.23 23.83 -14.64
N LEU A 433 -10.61 22.69 -14.35
CA LEU A 433 -11.21 21.60 -13.58
C LEU A 433 -10.92 21.79 -12.09
N LYS A 434 -11.91 22.34 -11.38
CA LYS A 434 -11.86 22.50 -9.93
C LYS A 434 -12.08 21.16 -9.23
N LYS A 435 -11.21 20.83 -8.28
CA LYS A 435 -11.26 19.53 -7.60
C LYS A 435 -12.55 19.33 -6.79
N GLU A 436 -13.16 20.40 -6.29
CA GLU A 436 -14.39 20.36 -5.50
C GLU A 436 -15.58 19.85 -6.33
N GLU A 437 -15.50 19.99 -7.66
CA GLU A 437 -16.51 19.55 -8.62
C GLU A 437 -16.22 18.15 -9.18
N MET A 438 -15.06 17.55 -8.88
CA MET A 438 -14.71 16.20 -9.33
C MET A 438 -15.43 15.14 -8.49
N VAL A 439 -15.94 14.09 -9.13
CA VAL A 439 -16.63 12.97 -8.47
C VAL A 439 -15.93 11.63 -8.65
N LYS A 440 -15.13 11.47 -9.72
CA LYS A 440 -14.32 10.28 -9.97
C LYS A 440 -13.09 10.65 -10.79
N MET A 441 -12.00 9.94 -10.56
CA MET A 441 -10.80 9.97 -11.39
C MET A 441 -10.43 8.54 -11.78
N ASN A 442 -9.79 8.33 -12.95
CA ASN A 442 -9.24 7.05 -13.35
C ASN A 442 -8.01 7.24 -14.25
N ILE A 443 -7.19 6.21 -14.41
CA ILE A 443 -6.07 6.23 -15.36
C ILE A 443 -6.12 4.98 -16.23
N LYS A 444 -6.40 5.16 -17.52
CA LYS A 444 -6.48 4.12 -18.56
C LYS A 444 -5.87 4.66 -19.85
N GLY A 445 -4.54 4.67 -19.95
CA GLY A 445 -3.80 5.30 -21.05
C GLY A 445 -3.83 6.85 -21.06
N VAL A 446 -4.91 7.44 -20.56
CA VAL A 446 -5.11 8.87 -20.27
C VAL A 446 -5.57 9.05 -18.83
N PHE A 447 -5.44 10.26 -18.30
CA PHE A 447 -6.01 10.62 -17.01
C PHE A 447 -7.47 11.04 -17.23
N GLN A 448 -8.41 10.31 -16.65
CA GLN A 448 -9.85 10.48 -16.82
C GLN A 448 -10.43 11.18 -15.59
N ILE A 449 -11.24 12.22 -15.80
CA ILE A 449 -11.87 13.01 -14.74
C ILE A 449 -13.36 13.17 -15.04
N TRP A 450 -14.18 12.87 -14.05
CA TRP A 450 -15.63 13.02 -14.11
C TRP A 450 -16.08 14.09 -13.13
N MET A 451 -16.96 14.97 -13.59
CA MET A 451 -17.40 16.16 -12.87
C MET A 451 -18.86 16.02 -12.40
N ARG A 452 -19.25 16.78 -11.37
CA ARG A 452 -20.60 16.76 -10.76
C ARG A 452 -21.69 17.22 -11.73
N ASN A 453 -21.34 18.09 -12.68
CA ASN A 453 -22.24 18.54 -13.74
C ASN A 453 -22.48 17.47 -14.84
N GLY A 454 -21.78 16.33 -14.77
CA GLY A 454 -21.86 15.23 -15.73
C GLY A 454 -20.78 15.26 -16.82
N ASP A 455 -19.90 16.27 -16.83
CA ASP A 455 -18.83 16.37 -17.82
C ASP A 455 -17.74 15.31 -17.61
N TYR A 456 -17.12 14.91 -18.71
CA TYR A 456 -16.03 13.96 -18.77
C TYR A 456 -14.83 14.57 -19.49
N HIS A 457 -13.66 14.49 -18.87
CA HIS A 457 -12.42 15.06 -19.38
C HIS A 457 -11.31 14.02 -19.42
N GLU A 458 -10.49 14.09 -20.47
CA GLU A 458 -9.27 13.32 -20.61
C GLU A 458 -8.07 14.27 -20.64
N VAL A 459 -7.12 14.06 -19.72
CA VAL A 459 -5.85 14.77 -19.66
C VAL A 459 -4.73 13.81 -20.08
N PRO A 460 -3.88 14.16 -21.05
CA PRO A 460 -2.78 13.30 -21.47
C PRO A 460 -1.80 13.04 -20.32
N LEU A 461 -1.46 11.76 -20.08
CA LEU A 461 -0.56 11.37 -18.98
C LEU A 461 0.83 12.01 -19.07
N LYS A 462 1.31 12.31 -20.28
CA LYS A 462 2.59 13.01 -20.49
C LYS A 462 2.62 14.38 -19.81
N GLU A 463 1.48 15.06 -19.75
CA GLU A 463 1.38 16.36 -19.07
C GLU A 463 1.42 16.20 -17.56
N CYS A 464 0.81 15.13 -17.03
CA CYS A 464 0.79 14.83 -15.60
C CYS A 464 2.19 14.48 -15.05
N HIS A 465 3.17 14.14 -15.90
CA HIS A 465 4.48 13.64 -15.47
C HIS A 465 5.28 14.63 -14.60
N ALA A 466 5.09 15.95 -14.78
CA ALA A 466 5.77 16.95 -13.97
C ALA A 466 5.47 16.81 -12.46
N TRP A 467 4.26 16.34 -12.12
CA TRP A 467 3.80 16.12 -10.75
C TRP A 467 4.04 14.69 -10.25
N THR A 468 4.77 13.86 -10.99
CA THR A 468 5.12 12.52 -10.49
C THR A 468 6.03 12.64 -9.26
N ARG A 469 5.61 12.03 -8.16
CA ARG A 469 6.42 11.97 -6.93
C ARG A 469 7.80 11.39 -7.19
N GLU A 470 8.80 11.96 -6.52
CA GLU A 470 10.21 11.60 -6.72
C GLU A 470 10.47 10.11 -6.53
N GLY A 471 10.01 9.51 -5.42
CA GLY A 471 10.19 8.07 -5.18
C GLY A 471 9.56 7.16 -6.24
N CYS A 472 8.48 7.60 -6.89
CA CYS A 472 7.86 6.83 -7.98
C CYS A 472 8.72 6.79 -9.25
N LYS A 473 9.66 7.72 -9.40
CA LYS A 473 10.62 7.75 -10.52
C LYS A 473 11.65 6.63 -10.42
N CYS A 474 11.82 6.01 -9.24
CA CYS A 474 12.75 4.90 -9.01
C CYS A 474 12.04 3.60 -8.59
N CYS A 475 10.74 3.62 -8.29
CA CYS A 475 10.00 2.43 -7.84
C CYS A 475 10.03 1.30 -8.90
N PRO A 476 10.50 0.09 -8.55
CA PRO A 476 10.64 -1.04 -9.46
C PRO A 476 9.38 -1.90 -9.57
N ASP A 477 8.46 -1.77 -8.62
CA ASP A 477 7.33 -2.68 -8.46
C ASP A 477 6.02 -2.05 -8.95
N PHE A 478 5.52 -2.59 -10.06
CA PHE A 478 4.20 -2.26 -10.61
C PHE A 478 3.09 -3.12 -10.01
N SER A 479 3.35 -4.41 -9.85
CA SER A 479 2.31 -5.42 -9.64
C SER A 479 2.02 -5.73 -8.17
N ALA A 480 2.63 -4.97 -7.25
CA ALA A 480 2.56 -5.15 -5.81
C ALA A 480 2.96 -6.57 -5.42
N GLU A 481 4.22 -6.89 -5.66
CA GLU A 481 4.72 -8.28 -5.71
C GLU A 481 4.71 -9.01 -4.38
N HIS A 482 4.62 -8.28 -3.27
CA HIS A 482 4.73 -8.80 -1.92
C HIS A 482 3.41 -8.75 -1.12
N ALA A 483 2.28 -8.81 -1.81
CA ALA A 483 0.95 -8.93 -1.21
C ALA A 483 0.45 -10.38 -1.16
N ASP A 484 -0.60 -10.66 -0.39
CA ASP A 484 -1.32 -11.93 -0.47
C ASP A 484 -2.15 -12.01 -1.76
N ILE A 485 -2.80 -10.89 -2.08
CA ILE A 485 -3.56 -10.66 -3.31
C ILE A 485 -3.16 -9.29 -3.85
N SER A 486 -2.77 -9.24 -5.12
CA SER A 486 -2.54 -7.98 -5.82
C SER A 486 -3.62 -7.71 -6.84
N THR A 487 -3.98 -6.44 -7.02
CA THR A 487 -5.19 -6.10 -7.75
C THR A 487 -5.13 -4.73 -8.39
N GLY A 488 -5.75 -4.59 -9.56
CA GLY A 488 -5.91 -3.29 -10.20
C GLY A 488 -6.67 -3.34 -11.51
N GLY A 489 -7.20 -2.18 -11.90
CA GLY A 489 -7.86 -2.01 -13.17
C GLY A 489 -6.89 -1.86 -14.33
N ILE A 490 -6.52 -2.97 -14.95
CA ILE A 490 -5.87 -2.99 -16.26
C ILE A 490 -6.58 -3.96 -17.19
N GLY A 491 -6.49 -3.75 -18.50
CA GLY A 491 -7.26 -4.48 -19.49
C GLY A 491 -8.31 -3.63 -20.19
N GLU A 492 -9.09 -4.27 -21.06
CA GLU A 492 -10.12 -3.59 -21.86
C GLU A 492 -11.45 -3.47 -21.10
N ASN A 493 -11.65 -4.30 -20.08
CA ASN A 493 -12.92 -4.40 -19.38
C ASN A 493 -12.90 -3.67 -18.02
N ASN A 494 -13.44 -2.44 -18.00
CA ASN A 494 -13.50 -1.62 -16.79
C ASN A 494 -14.40 -2.18 -15.68
N ASP A 495 -15.27 -3.14 -16.01
CA ASP A 495 -16.17 -3.76 -15.04
C ASP A 495 -15.49 -4.89 -14.23
N TRP A 496 -14.26 -5.25 -14.59
CA TRP A 496 -13.51 -6.34 -13.99
C TRP A 496 -12.18 -5.83 -13.46
N THR A 497 -11.70 -6.50 -12.43
CA THR A 497 -10.44 -6.20 -11.77
C THR A 497 -9.46 -7.34 -12.02
N LEU A 498 -8.28 -7.02 -12.56
CA LEU A 498 -7.20 -8.00 -12.63
C LEU A 498 -6.77 -8.35 -11.21
N THR A 499 -6.72 -9.63 -10.91
CA THR A 499 -6.46 -10.19 -9.59
C THR A 499 -5.34 -11.19 -9.69
N ILE A 500 -4.26 -10.97 -8.95
CA ILE A 500 -3.08 -11.82 -8.91
C ILE A 500 -3.03 -12.44 -7.52
N VAL A 501 -3.22 -13.75 -7.45
CA VAL A 501 -3.19 -14.53 -6.20
C VAL A 501 -1.76 -14.96 -5.96
N ARG A 502 -1.17 -14.59 -4.81
CA ARG A 502 0.26 -14.81 -4.55
C ARG A 502 0.55 -15.81 -3.45
N THR A 503 -0.15 -15.69 -2.32
CA THR A 503 0.07 -16.55 -1.15
C THR A 503 -1.06 -17.55 -0.97
N ASP A 504 -0.84 -18.57 -0.15
CA ASP A 504 -1.86 -19.56 0.19
C ASP A 504 -3.06 -18.93 0.89
N LEU A 505 -2.85 -17.91 1.72
CA LEU A 505 -3.92 -17.12 2.33
C LEU A 505 -4.74 -16.40 1.26
N GLY A 506 -4.08 -15.76 0.29
CA GLY A 506 -4.75 -15.12 -0.83
C GLY A 506 -5.59 -16.11 -1.64
N ARG A 507 -5.04 -17.30 -1.93
CA ARG A 507 -5.78 -18.38 -2.63
C ARG A 507 -6.98 -18.85 -1.82
N GLU A 508 -6.82 -19.06 -0.52
CA GLU A 508 -7.90 -19.49 0.37
C GLU A 508 -9.07 -18.50 0.34
N ILE A 509 -8.79 -17.21 0.55
CA ILE A 509 -9.83 -16.17 0.60
C ILE A 509 -10.55 -16.07 -0.75
N ILE A 510 -9.81 -15.95 -1.85
CA ILE A 510 -10.42 -15.85 -3.20
C ILE A 510 -11.27 -17.08 -3.52
N SER A 511 -10.78 -18.28 -3.21
CA SER A 511 -11.52 -19.51 -3.49
C SER A 511 -12.83 -19.58 -2.70
N ARG A 512 -12.83 -19.15 -1.44
CA ARG A 512 -14.05 -19.11 -0.61
C ARG A 512 -15.05 -18.08 -1.11
N MET A 513 -14.59 -16.87 -1.45
CA MET A 513 -15.45 -15.82 -1.99
C MET A 513 -16.06 -16.19 -3.35
N ILE A 514 -15.37 -16.98 -4.17
CA ILE A 514 -15.95 -17.55 -5.40
C ILE A 514 -17.00 -18.61 -5.05
N ALA A 515 -16.69 -19.50 -4.10
CA ALA A 515 -17.55 -20.61 -3.74
C ALA A 515 -18.88 -20.16 -3.09
N ASP A 516 -18.86 -19.11 -2.27
CA ASP A 516 -20.06 -18.54 -1.65
C ASP A 516 -20.76 -17.47 -2.50
N GLY A 517 -20.17 -17.12 -3.65
CA GLY A 517 -20.75 -16.17 -4.61
C GLY A 517 -20.56 -14.71 -4.25
N SER A 518 -19.74 -14.36 -3.27
CA SER A 518 -19.42 -12.96 -2.92
C SER A 518 -18.72 -12.21 -4.06
N ILE A 519 -17.98 -12.92 -4.91
CA ILE A 519 -17.40 -12.39 -6.15
C ILE A 519 -17.71 -13.29 -7.35
N LEU A 520 -17.76 -12.66 -8.52
CA LEU A 520 -17.66 -13.33 -9.80
C LEU A 520 -16.18 -13.42 -10.19
N ALA A 521 -15.77 -14.53 -10.79
CA ALA A 521 -14.41 -14.73 -11.27
C ALA A 521 -14.40 -15.37 -12.66
N ARG A 522 -13.40 -15.00 -13.46
CA ARG A 522 -13.07 -15.60 -14.75
C ARG A 522 -11.56 -15.82 -14.82
N PRO A 523 -11.09 -16.81 -15.61
CA PRO A 523 -9.69 -16.96 -15.92
C PRO A 523 -9.05 -15.66 -16.45
N GLY A 524 -7.83 -15.35 -16.01
CA GLY A 524 -7.11 -14.14 -16.42
C GLY A 524 -6.72 -14.12 -17.90
N ASP A 525 -6.59 -15.29 -18.53
CA ASP A 525 -6.29 -15.46 -19.96
C ASP A 525 -7.47 -15.09 -20.88
N GLU A 526 -8.65 -14.82 -20.32
CA GLU A 526 -9.76 -14.19 -21.07
C GLU A 526 -9.48 -12.72 -21.43
N ASP A 527 -8.50 -12.06 -20.81
CA ASP A 527 -7.99 -10.74 -21.23
C ASP A 527 -6.45 -10.80 -21.43
N PRO A 528 -5.97 -11.36 -22.55
CA PRO A 528 -4.53 -11.45 -22.82
C PRO A 528 -3.87 -10.07 -22.92
N GLY A 529 -4.63 -9.03 -23.28
CA GLY A 529 -4.16 -7.65 -23.31
C GLY A 529 -3.78 -7.13 -21.92
N ALA A 530 -4.58 -7.46 -20.89
CA ALA A 530 -4.27 -7.16 -19.50
C ALA A 530 -2.99 -7.87 -19.04
N ILE A 531 -2.82 -9.16 -19.37
CA ILE A 531 -1.63 -9.94 -19.00
C ILE A 531 -0.37 -9.35 -19.64
N ASP A 532 -0.42 -9.04 -20.94
CA ASP A 532 0.68 -8.42 -21.67
C ASP A 532 1.00 -7.02 -21.13
N LEU A 533 -0.02 -6.24 -20.79
CA LEU A 533 0.16 -4.91 -20.21
C LEU A 533 0.77 -4.99 -18.81
N MET A 534 0.32 -5.92 -17.96
CA MET A 534 0.90 -6.18 -16.65
C MET A 534 2.39 -6.45 -16.79
N ARG A 535 2.77 -7.43 -17.61
CA ARG A 535 4.18 -7.78 -17.85
C ARG A 535 5.00 -6.58 -18.32
N ARG A 536 4.46 -5.80 -19.27
CA ARG A 536 5.12 -4.61 -19.83
C ARG A 536 5.32 -3.52 -18.76
N LEU A 537 4.30 -3.23 -17.96
CA LEU A 537 4.37 -2.20 -16.91
C LEU A 537 5.30 -2.61 -15.76
N SER A 538 5.38 -3.91 -15.44
CA SER A 538 6.38 -4.43 -14.51
C SER A 538 7.80 -4.24 -15.05
N ILE A 539 8.06 -4.60 -16.32
CA ILE A 539 9.36 -4.33 -16.98
C ILE A 539 9.70 -2.84 -16.94
N VAL A 540 8.76 -1.97 -17.32
CA VAL A 540 8.98 -0.51 -17.34
C VAL A 540 9.29 0.01 -15.94
N SER A 541 8.62 -0.49 -14.91
CA SER A 541 8.87 -0.07 -13.53
C SER A 541 10.25 -0.54 -13.07
N ARG A 542 10.61 -1.80 -13.30
CA ARG A 542 11.95 -2.31 -12.93
C ARG A 542 13.10 -1.58 -13.62
N ARG A 543 12.91 -1.11 -14.86
CA ARG A 543 13.92 -0.28 -15.56
C ARG A 543 14.24 1.02 -14.84
N ARG A 544 13.29 1.58 -14.07
CA ARG A 544 13.45 2.81 -13.30
C ARG A 544 14.42 2.66 -12.13
N TRP A 545 14.67 1.43 -11.68
CA TRP A 545 15.60 1.19 -10.58
C TRP A 545 17.01 1.70 -10.96
N PRO A 546 17.62 2.58 -10.15
CA PRO A 546 18.95 3.11 -10.43
C PRO A 546 20.02 2.02 -10.48
N GLY A 547 21.00 2.17 -11.37
CA GLY A 547 22.13 1.24 -11.44
C GLY A 547 23.09 1.33 -10.24
N THR A 548 23.00 2.41 -9.46
CA THR A 548 23.75 2.62 -8.21
C THR A 548 23.09 1.96 -7.00
N ALA A 549 21.84 1.50 -7.13
CA ALA A 549 21.09 0.83 -6.06
C ALA A 549 21.24 -0.70 -6.16
N GLU A 550 20.59 -1.43 -5.25
CA GLU A 550 20.65 -2.90 -5.16
C GLU A 550 20.45 -3.58 -6.53
N ALA A 551 21.49 -4.25 -7.02
CA ALA A 551 21.54 -4.74 -8.40
C ALA A 551 20.57 -5.89 -8.68
N SER A 552 20.26 -6.70 -7.66
CA SER A 552 19.34 -7.84 -7.78
C SER A 552 17.94 -7.42 -8.27
N VAL A 553 17.51 -6.18 -8.01
CA VAL A 553 16.22 -5.64 -8.46
C VAL A 553 16.08 -5.57 -9.98
N LYS A 554 17.20 -5.46 -10.71
CA LYS A 554 17.21 -5.37 -12.19
C LYS A 554 17.49 -6.69 -12.89
N VAL A 555 17.69 -7.79 -12.15
CA VAL A 555 17.93 -9.10 -12.74
C VAL A 555 16.77 -9.48 -13.67
N GLY A 556 17.12 -9.93 -14.88
CA GLY A 556 16.17 -10.35 -15.91
C GLY A 556 15.50 -9.22 -16.70
N VAL A 557 15.70 -7.95 -16.32
CA VAL A 557 15.02 -6.82 -16.98
C VAL A 557 15.54 -6.66 -18.42
N PRO A 558 14.68 -6.82 -19.44
CA PRO A 558 15.11 -6.71 -20.82
C PRO A 558 15.48 -5.26 -21.17
N PRO A 559 16.48 -5.04 -22.06
CA PRO A 559 16.86 -3.71 -22.50
C PRO A 559 15.67 -2.98 -23.16
N PRO A 560 15.63 -1.64 -23.12
CA PRO A 560 14.60 -0.87 -23.81
C PRO A 560 14.58 -1.24 -25.30
N LYS A 561 13.37 -1.36 -25.86
CA LYS A 561 13.24 -1.63 -27.30
C LYS A 561 13.84 -0.42 -28.04
N LYS A 562 14.77 -0.69 -28.97
CA LYS A 562 15.27 0.37 -29.86
C LYS A 562 14.06 0.91 -30.62
N LYS A 563 13.78 2.21 -30.49
CA LYS A 563 12.77 2.87 -31.33
C LYS A 563 13.14 2.60 -32.78
N LYS A 564 12.23 2.02 -33.56
CA LYS A 564 12.38 2.00 -35.02
C LYS A 564 12.54 3.47 -35.42
N LYS A 565 13.68 3.83 -36.02
CA LYS A 565 13.82 5.15 -36.65
C LYS A 565 12.68 5.25 -37.66
N ALA A 566 11.77 6.18 -37.42
CA ALA A 566 10.68 6.50 -38.34
C ALA A 566 11.25 7.12 -39.62
#